data_AF-A0A2N6C878-F1
#
_entry.id   AF-A0A2N6C878-F1
#
_cell.length_a   1.000
_cell.length_b   1.000
_cell.length_c   1.000
_cell.angle_alpha   90.00
_cell.angle_beta   90.00
_cell.angle_gamma   90.00
#
_symmetry.space_group_name_H-M   'P 1'
#
loop_
_entity.id
_entity.type
_entity.pdbx_description
1 polymer ?
#
loop_
_entity_poly.entity_id
_entity_poly.type
_entity_poly.pdbx_seq_one_letter_code
_entity_poly.pdbx_strand_id
1 'polypeptide(L)'
;YLYQNSFIGNIPPEIGDLTQLRVLLLGANQLMGSIPVQLGNLVNLEYLNLHGNQLTGCIPEELGGMSKLDTLNIRDNQLTCDIPATFSNLLLLETFNVTGNCITDFTSVAHVPNLIGADSQNDNCGI
;
A
#
# COMPACT_ATOMS: atom_id res chain seq x y z
N TYR A 1 -16.43 3.81 1.02
CA TYR A 1 -15.95 3.06 -0.16
C TYR A 1 -15.89 4.02 -1.34
N LEU A 2 -14.71 4.22 -1.94
CA LEU A 2 -14.48 5.16 -3.07
C LEU A 2 -13.80 4.48 -4.28
N TYR A 3 -13.87 3.14 -4.36
CA TYR A 3 -13.26 2.37 -5.45
C TYR A 3 -14.03 2.51 -6.77
N GLN A 4 -13.35 2.34 -7.91
CA GLN A 4 -13.95 2.40 -9.27
C GLN A 4 -14.65 3.73 -9.57
N ASN A 5 -13.92 4.83 -9.41
CA ASN A 5 -14.38 6.17 -9.82
C ASN A 5 -13.37 6.80 -10.80
N SER A 6 -13.57 8.07 -11.12
CA SER A 6 -12.63 8.88 -11.92
C SER A 6 -11.96 9.95 -11.06
N PHE A 7 -11.67 9.64 -9.79
CA PHE A 7 -10.95 10.59 -8.93
C PHE A 7 -9.54 10.81 -9.46
N ILE A 8 -9.17 12.08 -9.58
CA ILE A 8 -7.85 12.54 -10.03
C ILE A 8 -7.15 13.30 -8.89
N GLY A 9 -5.87 13.55 -9.06
CA GLY A 9 -5.05 14.29 -8.09
C GLY A 9 -4.47 13.37 -7.03
N ASN A 10 -3.97 13.96 -5.95
CA ASN A 10 -3.24 13.22 -4.91
C ASN A 10 -4.20 12.66 -3.85
N ILE A 11 -3.77 11.62 -3.14
CA ILE A 11 -4.43 11.19 -1.90
C ILE A 11 -4.27 12.31 -0.86
N PRO A 12 -5.36 12.87 -0.31
CA PRO A 12 -5.27 13.92 0.70
C PRO A 12 -4.63 13.39 2.00
N PRO A 13 -3.60 14.07 2.56
CA PRO A 13 -2.97 13.65 3.81
C PRO A 13 -3.93 13.66 5.01
N GLU A 14 -5.00 14.46 4.97
CA GLU A 14 -6.03 14.57 6.00
C GLU A 14 -6.81 13.27 6.20
N ILE A 15 -6.74 12.31 5.26
CA ILE A 15 -7.27 10.95 5.47
C ILE A 15 -6.61 10.31 6.70
N GLY A 16 -5.35 10.65 7.01
CA GLY A 16 -4.63 10.18 8.19
C GLY A 16 -5.25 10.60 9.53
N ASP A 17 -6.13 11.61 9.54
CA ASP A 17 -6.83 12.06 10.75
C ASP A 17 -8.00 11.14 11.14
N LEU A 18 -8.41 10.24 10.23
CA LEU A 18 -9.51 9.30 10.43
C LEU A 18 -9.05 8.06 11.23
N THR A 19 -8.47 8.25 12.41
CA THR A 19 -7.80 7.20 13.20
C THR A 19 -8.65 5.99 13.59
N GLN A 20 -9.99 6.11 13.50
CA GLN A 20 -10.95 5.03 13.75
C GLN A 20 -11.29 4.21 12.49
N LEU A 21 -10.71 4.55 11.34
CA LEU A 21 -10.96 3.87 10.08
C LEU A 21 -10.40 2.44 10.12
N ARG A 22 -11.22 1.47 9.70
CA ARG A 22 -10.82 0.05 9.57
C ARG A 22 -10.58 -0.36 8.12
N VAL A 23 -11.25 0.30 7.17
CA VAL A 23 -11.19 -0.06 5.74
C VAL A 23 -11.09 1.21 4.90
N LEU A 24 -10.07 1.27 4.04
CA LEU A 24 -9.87 2.35 3.07
C LEU A 24 -9.78 1.76 1.66
N LEU A 25 -10.81 1.98 0.85
CA LEU A 25 -10.87 1.55 -0.56
C LEU A 25 -10.81 2.76 -1.49
N LEU A 26 -9.65 2.97 -2.13
CA LEU A 26 -9.39 4.00 -3.14
C LEU A 26 -8.95 3.40 -4.50
N GLY A 27 -8.97 2.07 -4.64
CA GLY A 27 -8.53 1.41 -5.86
C GLY A 27 -9.38 1.67 -7.10
N ALA A 28 -8.81 1.44 -8.29
CA ALA A 28 -9.39 1.70 -9.60
C ALA A 28 -9.85 3.17 -9.74
N ASN A 29 -8.90 4.10 -9.62
CA ASN A 29 -9.08 5.53 -9.84
C ASN A 29 -7.92 6.07 -10.69
N GLN A 30 -7.81 7.40 -10.80
CA GLN A 30 -6.71 8.09 -11.50
C GLN A 30 -5.89 8.92 -10.50
N LEU A 31 -5.77 8.43 -9.26
CA LEU A 31 -4.99 9.11 -8.22
C LEU A 31 -3.50 9.05 -8.57
N MET A 32 -2.79 10.14 -8.32
CA MET A 32 -1.39 10.33 -8.69
C MET A 32 -0.55 10.80 -7.50
N GLY A 33 0.75 11.02 -7.73
CA GLY A 33 1.68 11.45 -6.68
C GLY A 33 2.07 10.30 -5.76
N SER A 34 2.61 10.62 -4.58
CA SER A 34 3.05 9.64 -3.59
C SER A 34 1.93 9.23 -2.64
N ILE A 35 2.07 8.06 -2.04
CA ILE A 35 1.27 7.67 -0.88
C ILE A 35 1.65 8.60 0.30
N PRO A 36 0.70 9.30 0.94
CA PRO A 36 1.01 10.20 2.06
C PRO A 36 1.48 9.42 3.29
N VAL A 37 2.53 9.91 3.95
CA VAL A 37 3.05 9.34 5.21
C VAL A 37 2.00 9.33 6.32
N GLN A 38 1.05 10.28 6.28
CA GLN A 38 -0.04 10.43 7.24
C GLN A 38 -0.98 9.21 7.27
N LEU A 39 -1.03 8.39 6.22
CA LEU A 39 -1.79 7.15 6.25
C LEU A 39 -1.27 6.17 7.32
N GLY A 40 0.00 6.29 7.74
CA GLY A 40 0.56 5.53 8.86
C GLY A 40 -0.11 5.81 10.22
N ASN A 41 -0.84 6.93 10.34
CA ASN A 41 -1.62 7.25 11.56
C ASN A 41 -2.86 6.36 11.73
N LEU A 42 -3.26 5.63 10.69
CA LEU A 42 -4.45 4.76 10.69
C LEU A 42 -4.15 3.42 11.37
N VAL A 43 -3.76 3.46 12.65
CA VAL A 43 -3.35 2.28 13.43
C VAL A 43 -4.46 1.24 13.64
N ASN A 44 -5.72 1.60 13.37
CA ASN A 44 -6.87 0.70 13.41
C ASN A 44 -7.25 0.12 12.04
N LEU A 45 -6.54 0.49 10.98
CA LEU A 45 -6.84 0.03 9.64
C LEU A 45 -6.46 -1.44 9.49
N GLU A 46 -7.38 -2.20 8.91
CA GLU A 46 -7.26 -3.62 8.62
C GLU A 46 -7.06 -3.83 7.12
N TYR A 47 -7.75 -3.04 6.30
CA TYR A 47 -7.74 -3.21 4.86
C TYR A 47 -7.43 -1.89 4.12
N LEU A 48 -6.29 -1.83 3.44
CA LEU A 48 -5.88 -0.72 2.58
C LEU A 48 -5.81 -1.17 1.12
N ASN A 49 -6.61 -0.53 0.26
CA ASN A 49 -6.62 -0.84 -1.16
C ASN A 49 -6.50 0.42 -2.02
N LEU A 50 -5.35 0.53 -2.69
CA LEU A 50 -4.94 1.59 -3.60
C LEU A 50 -4.70 1.05 -5.03
N HIS A 51 -5.14 -0.17 -5.34
CA HIS A 51 -4.80 -0.80 -6.62
C HIS A 51 -5.23 0.01 -7.84
N GLY A 52 -4.55 -0.12 -8.98
CA GLY A 52 -5.02 0.45 -10.24
C GLY A 52 -5.16 1.97 -10.17
N ASN A 53 -4.09 2.64 -9.75
CA ASN A 53 -3.94 4.09 -9.74
C ASN A 53 -2.63 4.46 -10.48
N GLN A 54 -2.22 5.72 -10.40
CA GLN A 54 -0.99 6.25 -10.99
C GLN A 54 -0.03 6.71 -9.88
N LEU A 55 -0.01 6.01 -8.74
CA LEU A 55 0.82 6.37 -7.60
C LEU A 55 2.29 6.10 -7.90
N THR A 56 3.15 7.04 -7.53
CA THR A 56 4.60 7.04 -7.82
C THR A 56 5.42 7.12 -6.52
N GLY A 57 6.73 6.88 -6.62
CA GLY A 57 7.66 7.01 -5.50
C GLY A 57 7.72 5.76 -4.63
N CYS A 58 7.92 5.94 -3.32
CA CYS A 58 8.11 4.85 -2.37
C CYS A 58 6.84 4.52 -1.58
N ILE A 59 6.77 3.30 -1.05
CA ILE A 59 5.85 2.97 0.05
C ILE A 59 6.38 3.66 1.32
N PRO A 60 5.59 4.48 2.04
CA PRO A 60 6.02 5.13 3.26
C PRO A 60 6.38 4.12 4.37
N GLU A 61 7.47 4.36 5.10
CA GLU A 61 7.89 3.50 6.20
C GLU A 61 6.90 3.51 7.37
N GLU A 62 6.12 4.58 7.50
CA GLU A 62 5.09 4.77 8.52
C GLU A 62 3.96 3.75 8.39
N LEU A 63 3.73 3.19 7.19
CA LEU A 63 2.74 2.12 7.02
C LEU A 63 3.14 0.85 7.80
N GLY A 64 4.43 0.65 8.09
CA GLY A 64 4.90 -0.43 8.94
C GLY A 64 4.47 -0.32 10.41
N GLY A 65 3.95 0.83 10.84
CA GLY A 65 3.36 1.02 12.17
C GLY A 65 1.91 0.55 12.30
N MET A 66 1.25 0.18 11.20
CA MET A 66 -0.16 -0.19 11.17
C MET A 66 -0.37 -1.64 11.62
N SER A 67 -0.17 -1.90 12.91
CA SER A 67 -0.15 -3.26 13.50
C SER A 67 -1.41 -4.11 13.31
N LYS A 68 -2.53 -3.51 12.90
CA LYS A 68 -3.79 -4.23 12.58
C LYS A 68 -4.00 -4.52 11.10
N LEU A 69 -3.11 -4.08 10.23
CA LEU A 69 -3.26 -4.22 8.80
C LEU A 69 -3.15 -5.70 8.40
N ASP A 70 -4.23 -6.24 7.85
CA ASP A 70 -4.33 -7.61 7.33
C ASP A 70 -4.07 -7.67 5.82
N THR A 71 -4.47 -6.63 5.10
CA THR A 71 -4.43 -6.59 3.64
C THR A 71 -3.94 -5.24 3.16
N LEU A 72 -2.85 -5.30 2.40
CA LEU A 72 -2.32 -4.17 1.66
C LEU A 72 -2.31 -4.50 0.16
N ASN A 73 -3.17 -3.82 -0.59
CA ASN A 73 -3.26 -3.96 -2.03
C ASN A 73 -2.89 -2.66 -2.73
N ILE A 74 -1.68 -2.59 -3.27
CA ILE A 74 -1.13 -1.42 -3.98
C ILE A 74 -0.70 -1.77 -5.41
N ARG A 75 -1.15 -2.92 -5.91
CA ARG A 75 -0.85 -3.42 -7.25
C ARG A 75 -1.26 -2.44 -8.35
N ASP A 76 -0.68 -2.59 -9.52
CA ASP A 76 -0.97 -1.77 -10.71
C ASP A 76 -0.82 -0.27 -10.41
N ASN A 77 0.39 0.14 -10.03
CA ASN A 77 0.79 1.52 -9.79
C ASN A 77 2.18 1.75 -10.43
N GLN A 78 2.89 2.81 -10.05
CA GLN A 78 4.21 3.18 -10.58
C GLN A 78 5.22 3.36 -9.43
N LEU A 79 5.11 2.56 -8.37
CA LEU A 79 6.02 2.61 -7.21
C LEU A 79 7.36 1.98 -7.56
N THR A 80 8.47 2.61 -7.16
CA THR A 80 9.83 2.26 -7.64
C THR A 80 10.85 1.98 -6.55
N CYS A 81 10.49 2.14 -5.28
CA CYS A 81 11.41 1.92 -4.17
C CYS A 81 11.17 0.56 -3.52
N ASP A 82 12.16 0.08 -2.78
CA ASP A 82 12.07 -1.15 -2.02
C ASP A 82 11.00 -1.08 -0.92
N ILE A 83 10.58 -2.26 -0.46
CA ILE A 83 9.67 -2.40 0.67
C ILE A 83 10.39 -1.94 1.95
N PRO A 84 9.85 -0.97 2.72
CA PRO A 84 10.48 -0.49 3.94
C PRO A 84 10.74 -1.62 4.94
N ALA A 85 11.90 -1.60 5.60
CA ALA A 85 12.24 -2.60 6.62
C ALA A 85 11.23 -2.65 7.79
N THR A 86 10.50 -1.56 8.02
CA THR A 86 9.43 -1.48 9.03
C THR A 86 8.26 -2.43 8.75
N PHE A 87 8.10 -2.94 7.53
CA PHE A 87 7.05 -3.90 7.19
C PHE A 87 7.24 -5.26 7.88
N SER A 88 8.44 -5.54 8.39
CA SER A 88 8.68 -6.68 9.28
C SER A 88 7.84 -6.64 10.58
N ASN A 89 7.30 -5.47 10.96
CA ASN A 89 6.43 -5.29 12.12
C ASN A 89 4.95 -5.63 11.84
N LEU A 90 4.57 -5.85 10.58
CA LEU A 90 3.17 -6.10 10.18
C LEU A 90 2.79 -7.56 10.41
N LEU A 91 2.80 -8.00 11.67
CA LEU A 91 2.63 -9.40 12.06
C LEU A 91 1.26 -10.01 11.69
N LEU A 92 0.26 -9.16 11.43
CA LEU A 92 -1.08 -9.57 11.01
C LEU A 92 -1.29 -9.51 9.49
N LEU A 93 -0.29 -9.05 8.73
CA LEU A 93 -0.42 -8.93 7.28
C LEU A 93 -0.48 -10.32 6.64
N GLU A 94 -1.63 -10.64 6.06
CA GLU A 94 -1.90 -11.89 5.37
C GLU A 94 -1.75 -11.74 3.87
N THR A 95 -2.17 -10.59 3.33
CA THR A 95 -2.16 -10.31 1.89
C THR A 95 -1.37 -9.04 1.61
N PHE A 96 -0.30 -9.17 0.83
CA PHE A 96 0.46 -8.03 0.32
C PHE A 96 0.61 -8.13 -1.20
N ASN A 97 -0.18 -7.33 -1.92
CA ASN A 97 -0.13 -7.32 -3.38
C ASN A 97 0.52 -6.04 -3.90
N VAL A 98 1.70 -6.21 -4.51
CA VAL A 98 2.48 -5.13 -5.14
C VAL A 98 2.75 -5.37 -6.63
N THR A 99 2.23 -6.45 -7.22
CA THR A 99 2.32 -6.72 -8.67
C THR A 99 2.03 -5.47 -9.51
N GLY A 100 2.63 -5.35 -10.69
CA GLY A 100 2.40 -4.19 -11.55
C GLY A 100 2.99 -2.88 -10.99
N ASN A 101 4.02 -2.96 -10.15
CA ASN A 101 4.90 -1.85 -9.76
C ASN A 101 6.33 -2.14 -10.24
N CYS A 102 7.32 -1.42 -9.69
CA CYS A 102 8.75 -1.63 -9.88
C CYS A 102 9.47 -2.04 -8.60
N ILE A 103 8.86 -2.96 -7.84
CA ILE A 103 9.36 -3.43 -6.55
C ILE A 103 9.85 -4.86 -6.70
N THR A 104 11.16 -5.07 -6.53
CA THR A 104 11.79 -6.38 -6.78
C THR A 104 12.34 -7.06 -5.52
N ASP A 105 12.62 -6.30 -4.46
CA ASP A 105 13.15 -6.84 -3.19
C ASP A 105 12.03 -7.02 -2.15
N PHE A 106 11.83 -8.27 -1.74
CA PHE A 106 10.81 -8.70 -0.78
C PHE A 106 11.39 -9.15 0.57
N THR A 107 12.69 -8.95 0.81
CA THR A 107 13.37 -9.40 2.03
C THR A 107 12.77 -8.79 3.31
N SER A 108 12.32 -7.53 3.25
CA SER A 108 11.69 -6.80 4.36
C SER A 108 10.41 -7.46 4.90
N VAL A 109 9.73 -8.28 4.10
CA VAL A 109 8.50 -9.00 4.49
C VAL A 109 8.71 -10.50 4.65
N ALA A 110 9.92 -11.01 4.46
CA ALA A 110 10.21 -12.45 4.50
C ALA A 110 9.93 -13.12 5.86
N HIS A 111 9.93 -12.33 6.95
CA HIS A 111 9.69 -12.82 8.32
C HIS A 111 8.23 -12.63 8.77
N VAL A 112 7.36 -12.08 7.93
CA VAL A 112 5.95 -11.88 8.28
C VAL A 112 5.25 -13.24 8.27
N PRO A 113 4.76 -13.73 9.43
CA PRO A 113 4.45 -15.15 9.63
C PRO A 113 3.24 -15.64 8.82
N ASN A 114 2.27 -14.77 8.54
CA ASN A 114 1.01 -15.13 7.90
C ASN A 114 0.93 -14.68 6.43
N LEU A 115 2.02 -14.15 5.88
CA LEU A 115 1.99 -13.56 4.55
C LEU A 115 1.87 -14.64 3.46
N ILE A 116 0.70 -14.70 2.81
CA ILE A 116 0.41 -15.63 1.72
C ILE A 116 0.98 -15.05 0.42
N GLY A 117 2.31 -15.02 0.31
CA GLY A 117 3.05 -14.59 -0.87
C GLY A 117 2.97 -13.08 -1.15
N ALA A 118 4.11 -12.41 -1.27
CA ALA A 118 4.18 -11.13 -1.94
C ALA A 118 4.26 -11.42 -3.44
N ASP A 119 3.14 -11.28 -4.15
CA ASP A 119 3.11 -11.58 -5.59
C ASP A 119 3.84 -10.45 -6.35
N SER A 120 4.87 -10.83 -7.12
CA SER A 120 5.67 -9.97 -8.00
C SER A 120 5.55 -10.38 -9.46
N GLN A 121 4.56 -11.21 -9.82
CA GLN A 121 4.40 -11.63 -11.21
C GLN A 121 3.81 -10.48 -12.03
N ASN A 122 4.67 -9.87 -12.84
CA ASN A 122 4.45 -8.75 -13.78
C ASN A 122 4.87 -7.39 -13.23
N ASP A 123 6.18 -7.13 -13.21
CA ASP A 123 6.70 -5.78 -13.00
C ASP A 123 6.48 -4.94 -14.27
N ASN A 124 5.82 -3.80 -14.12
CA ASN A 124 5.47 -2.91 -15.23
C ASN A 124 6.56 -1.84 -15.44
N CYS A 125 7.82 -2.21 -15.17
CA CYS A 125 8.96 -1.32 -15.38
C CYS A 125 9.21 -1.18 -16.87
N GLY A 126 8.63 -0.13 -17.45
CA GLY A 126 9.06 0.37 -18.75
C GLY A 126 10.57 0.58 -18.74
N ILE A 127 11.27 -0.16 -19.59
CA ILE A 127 12.58 0.22 -20.13
C ILE A 127 12.46 1.49 -20.96
#